data_AF-A0A366XU05-F1
#
_entry.id   AF-A0A366XU05-F1
#
_cell.length_a   1.000
_cell.length_b   1.000
_cell.length_c   1.000
_cell.angle_alpha   90.00
_cell.angle_beta   90.00
_cell.angle_gamma   90.00
#
_symmetry.space_group_name_H-M   'P 1'
#
loop_
_entity.id
_entity.type
_entity.pdbx_description
1 polymer ?
#
loop_
_entity_poly.entity_id
_entity_poly.type
_entity_poly.pdbx_seq_one_letter_code
_entity_poly.pdbx_strand_id
1 'polypeptide(L)'
;MSIEMAREDVIQYGIQVFRSIGAHYICEVCIESGNSCCFACDYLQNGIGCQKRNTSCTAWLCGIQKFFFREIGLIDEWEHFWSQIPGQMFRDDKTPDKVNITSFINIQDLDDSLGKIAAEKLIAYRKIGGDIGGLELYLENKYVY
;
A
#
# COMPACT_ATOMS: atom_id res chain seq x y z
N MET A 1 -21.21 15.35 4.77
CA MET A 1 -22.14 14.30 4.31
C MET A 1 -21.35 13.00 4.33
N SER A 2 -21.88 11.92 4.90
CA SER A 2 -21.22 10.61 4.89
C SER A 2 -21.82 9.72 3.81
N ILE A 3 -21.00 8.89 3.18
CA ILE A 3 -21.39 7.88 2.19
C ILE A 3 -21.19 6.52 2.83
N GLU A 4 -22.23 5.68 2.81
CA GLU A 4 -22.12 4.28 3.22
C GLU A 4 -21.51 3.46 2.07
N MET A 5 -20.46 2.70 2.36
CA MET A 5 -19.79 1.81 1.41
C MET A 5 -19.68 0.39 1.96
N ALA A 6 -19.75 -0.61 1.08
CA ALA A 6 -19.45 -1.97 1.48
C ALA A 6 -17.95 -2.12 1.77
N ARG A 7 -17.57 -3.03 2.68
CA ARG A 7 -16.16 -3.31 3.01
C ARG A 7 -15.32 -3.61 1.76
N GLU A 8 -15.88 -4.39 0.83
CA GLU A 8 -15.18 -4.74 -0.41
C GLU A 8 -14.90 -3.50 -1.27
N ASP A 9 -15.87 -2.58 -1.36
CA ASP A 9 -15.70 -1.34 -2.13
C ASP A 9 -14.59 -0.45 -1.53
N VAL A 10 -14.41 -0.47 -0.21
CA VAL A 10 -13.31 0.24 0.47
C VAL A 10 -11.95 -0.37 0.13
N ILE A 11 -11.86 -1.70 0.10
CA ILE A 11 -10.65 -2.41 -0.33
C ILE A 11 -10.34 -2.06 -1.79
N GLN A 12 -11.33 -2.13 -2.68
CA GLN A 12 -11.15 -1.80 -4.10
C GLN A 12 -10.77 -0.33 -4.30
N TYR A 13 -11.34 0.58 -3.52
CA TYR A 13 -10.97 1.99 -3.54
C TYR A 13 -9.49 2.20 -3.18
N GLY A 14 -9.01 1.58 -2.10
CA GLY A 14 -7.59 1.64 -1.73
C GLY A 14 -6.66 1.08 -2.81
N ILE A 15 -7.06 -0.03 -3.46
CA ILE A 15 -6.34 -0.61 -4.60
C ILE A 15 -6.34 0.36 -5.79
N GLN A 16 -7.46 1.03 -6.05
CA GLN A 16 -7.56 2.01 -7.12
C GLN A 16 -6.61 3.18 -6.90
N VAL A 17 -6.54 3.73 -5.69
CA VAL A 17 -5.58 4.80 -5.34
C VAL A 17 -4.15 4.34 -5.60
N PHE A 18 -3.79 3.14 -5.17
CA PHE A 18 -2.48 2.52 -5.45
C PHE A 18 -2.16 2.43 -6.95
N ARG A 19 -3.17 2.08 -7.77
CA ARG A 19 -3.01 2.01 -9.22
C ARG A 19 -2.83 3.40 -9.83
N SER A 20 -3.63 4.38 -9.42
CA SER A 20 -3.59 5.74 -9.92
C SER A 20 -2.25 6.43 -9.71
N ILE A 21 -1.51 6.09 -8.64
CA ILE A 21 -0.18 6.66 -8.36
C ILE A 21 0.99 5.77 -8.80
N GLY A 22 0.72 4.62 -9.43
CA GLY A 22 1.76 3.69 -9.85
C GLY A 22 2.45 2.93 -8.71
N ALA A 23 1.88 2.91 -7.50
CA ALA A 23 2.43 2.18 -6.36
C ALA A 23 2.48 0.66 -6.59
N HIS A 24 1.64 0.13 -7.49
CA HIS A 24 1.64 -1.28 -7.87
C HIS A 24 2.93 -1.71 -8.60
N TYR A 25 3.54 -0.84 -9.43
CA TYR A 25 4.83 -1.14 -10.07
C TYR A 25 5.94 -1.35 -9.02
N ILE A 26 5.90 -0.60 -7.93
CA ILE A 26 6.84 -0.77 -6.80
C ILE A 26 6.63 -2.15 -6.14
N CYS A 27 5.38 -2.54 -5.90
CA CYS A 27 5.06 -3.85 -5.34
C CYS A 27 5.56 -4.99 -6.24
N GLU A 28 5.43 -4.88 -7.56
CA GLU A 28 5.92 -5.88 -8.52
C GLU A 28 7.44 -6.10 -8.35
N VAL A 29 8.22 -5.01 -8.30
CA VAL A 29 9.68 -5.09 -8.09
C VAL A 29 10.03 -5.75 -6.76
N CYS A 30 9.33 -5.41 -5.68
CA CYS A 30 9.53 -6.06 -4.38
C CYS A 30 9.24 -7.57 -4.47
N ILE A 31 8.07 -7.95 -5.00
CA ILE A 31 7.62 -9.35 -5.09
C ILE A 31 8.58 -10.19 -5.92
N GLU A 32 9.01 -9.69 -7.09
CA GLU A 32 10.03 -10.34 -7.92
C GLU A 32 11.35 -10.56 -7.19
N SER A 33 11.66 -9.68 -6.24
CA SER A 33 12.91 -9.72 -5.48
C SER A 33 12.80 -10.58 -4.21
N GLY A 34 11.75 -11.41 -4.12
CA GLY A 34 11.49 -12.27 -2.96
C GLY A 34 11.03 -11.51 -1.72
N ASN A 35 10.75 -10.22 -1.85
CA ASN A 35 10.35 -9.34 -0.76
C ASN A 35 8.87 -9.03 -0.89
N SER A 36 8.11 -9.29 0.18
CA SER A 36 6.70 -8.96 0.21
C SER A 36 6.40 -8.26 1.52
N CYS A 37 5.63 -7.18 1.47
CA CYS A 37 5.03 -6.60 2.66
C CYS A 37 4.14 -7.62 3.40
N CYS A 38 3.75 -8.71 2.74
CA CYS A 38 3.05 -9.85 3.31
C CYS A 38 3.98 -11.00 3.73
N PHE A 39 5.28 -10.76 3.96
CA PHE A 39 6.19 -11.83 4.39
C PHE A 39 5.64 -12.58 5.62
N ALA A 40 5.63 -13.91 5.55
CA ALA A 40 5.02 -14.82 6.52
C ALA A 40 3.48 -14.69 6.67
N CYS A 41 2.77 -14.19 5.65
CA CYS A 41 1.31 -14.29 5.56
C CYS A 41 0.92 -15.58 4.84
N ASP A 42 -0.03 -16.33 5.39
CA ASP A 42 -0.55 -17.58 4.80
C ASP A 42 -1.22 -17.37 3.44
N TYR A 43 -1.62 -16.13 3.14
CA TYR A 43 -2.24 -15.75 1.87
C TYR A 43 -1.23 -15.23 0.84
N LEU A 44 0.07 -15.19 1.15
CA LEU A 44 1.10 -14.81 0.17
C LEU A 44 1.51 -16.03 -0.66
N GLN A 45 1.33 -15.95 -1.97
CA GLN A 45 1.86 -16.94 -2.90
C GLN A 45 3.12 -16.40 -3.58
N ASN A 46 4.22 -17.17 -3.48
CA ASN A 46 5.52 -16.81 -4.06
C ASN A 46 5.39 -16.55 -5.57
N GLY A 47 5.92 -15.42 -6.03
CA GLY A 47 5.86 -15.00 -7.44
C GLY A 47 4.48 -14.58 -7.96
N ILE A 48 3.42 -14.62 -7.12
CA ILE A 48 2.06 -14.19 -7.50
C ILE A 48 1.58 -13.01 -6.64
N GLY A 49 1.90 -13.01 -5.34
CA GLY A 49 1.47 -11.98 -4.40
C GLY A 49 0.32 -12.42 -3.49
N CYS A 50 -0.33 -11.45 -2.84
CA CYS A 50 -1.39 -11.69 -1.86
C CYS A 50 -2.67 -12.24 -2.53
N GLN A 51 -3.20 -13.35 -2.01
CA GLN A 51 -4.40 -14.02 -2.49
C GLN A 51 -5.68 -13.64 -1.71
N LYS A 52 -5.54 -12.88 -0.61
CA LYS A 52 -6.67 -12.48 0.24
C LYS A 52 -6.41 -11.13 0.89
N ARG A 53 -6.33 -10.09 0.06
CA ARG A 53 -6.18 -8.71 0.56
C ARG A 53 -7.43 -8.32 1.33
N ASN A 54 -7.25 -7.75 2.51
CA ASN A 54 -8.32 -7.30 3.38
C ASN A 54 -8.15 -5.79 3.67
N THR A 55 -9.03 -5.22 4.48
CA THR A 55 -9.03 -3.78 4.82
C THR A 55 -7.69 -3.37 5.45
N SER A 56 -7.24 -4.10 6.47
CA SER A 56 -5.98 -3.83 7.17
C SER A 56 -4.74 -3.93 6.27
N CYS A 57 -4.67 -4.96 5.41
CA CYS A 57 -3.60 -5.13 4.44
C CYS A 57 -3.64 -4.10 3.30
N THR A 58 -4.79 -3.47 3.08
CA THR A 58 -4.91 -2.39 2.11
C THR A 58 -4.43 -1.10 2.75
N ALA A 59 -4.90 -0.78 3.95
CA ALA A 59 -4.53 0.42 4.70
C ALA A 59 -3.06 0.50 5.10
N TRP A 60 -2.47 -0.63 5.49
CA TRP A 60 -1.09 -0.69 5.96
C TRP A 60 -0.10 -0.54 4.81
N LEU A 61 0.64 0.57 4.83
CA LEU A 61 1.77 0.79 3.93
C LEU A 61 3.02 0.11 4.48
N CYS A 62 3.75 -0.59 3.62
CA CYS A 62 5.11 -1.07 3.93
C CYS A 62 6.11 0.09 3.89
N GLY A 63 7.32 -0.07 4.38
CA GLY A 63 8.32 0.99 4.52
C GLY A 63 8.61 1.72 3.20
N ILE A 64 8.78 0.99 2.10
CA ILE A 64 8.96 1.55 0.76
C ILE A 64 7.71 2.32 0.30
N GLN A 65 6.51 1.81 0.57
CA GLN A 65 5.28 2.50 0.20
C GLN A 65 5.06 3.75 1.06
N LYS A 66 5.35 3.71 2.37
CA LYS A 66 5.32 4.89 3.25
C LYS A 66 6.26 5.97 2.73
N PHE A 67 7.48 5.59 2.35
CA PHE A 67 8.45 6.49 1.73
C PHE A 67 7.86 7.12 0.46
N PHE A 68 7.37 6.29 -0.47
CA PHE A 68 6.81 6.76 -1.73
C PHE A 68 5.62 7.72 -1.53
N PHE A 69 4.63 7.35 -0.71
CA PHE A 69 3.48 8.18 -0.40
C PHE A 69 3.88 9.53 0.21
N ARG A 70 4.92 9.55 1.04
CA ARG A 70 5.47 10.78 1.60
C ARG A 70 6.14 11.66 0.54
N GLU A 71 6.95 11.07 -0.34
CA GLU A 71 7.64 11.81 -1.41
C GLU A 71 6.67 12.45 -2.41
N ILE A 72 5.52 11.84 -2.66
CA ILE A 72 4.48 12.40 -3.53
C ILE A 72 3.46 13.28 -2.79
N GLY A 73 3.62 13.47 -1.47
CA GLY A 73 2.73 14.31 -0.66
C GLY A 73 1.35 13.71 -0.34
N LEU A 74 1.16 12.41 -0.51
CA LEU A 74 -0.13 11.73 -0.34
C LEU A 74 -0.32 11.04 1.03
N ILE A 75 0.73 10.98 1.85
CA ILE A 75 0.71 10.21 3.10
C ILE A 75 -0.40 10.66 4.06
N ASP A 76 -0.61 11.97 4.23
CA ASP A 76 -1.60 12.50 5.15
C ASP A 76 -3.04 12.23 4.67
N GLU A 77 -3.30 12.34 3.37
CA GLU A 77 -4.61 12.00 2.78
C GLU A 77 -4.90 10.50 2.91
N TRP A 78 -3.88 9.67 2.71
CA TRP A 78 -3.98 8.23 2.91
C TRP A 78 -4.33 7.87 4.36
N GLU A 79 -3.55 8.39 5.31
CA GLU A 79 -3.79 8.16 6.75
C GLU A 79 -5.15 8.70 7.18
N HIS A 80 -5.54 9.89 6.71
CA HIS A 80 -6.86 10.46 6.96
C HIS A 80 -7.98 9.56 6.44
N PHE A 81 -7.86 9.07 5.19
CA PHE A 81 -8.85 8.18 4.60
C PHE A 81 -8.99 6.87 5.38
N TRP A 82 -7.90 6.28 5.86
CA TRP A 82 -7.99 5.02 6.62
C TRP A 82 -8.37 5.22 8.08
N SER A 83 -8.15 6.39 8.68
CA SER A 83 -8.51 6.68 10.07
C SER A 83 -10.01 6.58 10.37
N GLN A 84 -10.85 6.77 9.34
CA GLN A 84 -12.31 6.65 9.43
C GLN A 84 -12.81 5.20 9.28
N ILE A 85 -11.97 4.25 8.89
CA ILE A 85 -12.38 2.86 8.65
C ILE A 85 -12.15 2.01 9.92
N PRO A 86 -13.20 1.58 10.63
CA PRO A 86 -13.04 0.85 11.89
C PRO A 86 -12.62 -0.61 11.66
N GLY A 87 -12.13 -1.26 12.72
CA GLY A 87 -11.88 -2.70 12.73
C GLY A 87 -10.57 -3.16 12.06
N GLN A 88 -9.74 -2.22 11.63
CA GLN A 88 -8.38 -2.50 11.16
C GLN A 88 -7.50 -2.99 12.32
N MET A 89 -6.78 -4.09 12.11
CA MET A 89 -5.81 -4.64 13.05
C MET A 89 -4.62 -5.24 12.30
N PHE A 90 -3.49 -5.39 12.98
CA PHE A 90 -2.31 -5.99 12.37
C PHE A 90 -2.59 -7.42 11.92
N ARG A 91 -2.69 -7.63 10.59
CA ARG A 91 -2.96 -8.92 9.93
C ARG A 91 -4.32 -9.56 10.28
N ASP A 92 -5.22 -8.82 10.92
CA ASP A 92 -6.61 -9.22 11.18
C ASP A 92 -7.55 -8.12 10.68
N ASP A 93 -8.73 -8.48 10.22
CA ASP A 93 -9.71 -7.54 9.67
C ASP A 93 -11.09 -7.82 10.28
N LYS A 94 -11.51 -6.91 11.17
CA LYS A 94 -12.85 -6.89 11.78
C LYS A 94 -13.68 -5.71 11.27
N THR A 95 -13.31 -5.14 10.12
CA THR A 95 -14.09 -4.08 9.50
C THR A 95 -15.51 -4.59 9.23
N PRO A 96 -16.55 -3.85 9.69
CA PRO A 96 -17.94 -4.22 9.44
C PRO A 96 -18.24 -4.32 7.94
N ASP A 97 -19.29 -5.05 7.56
CA ASP A 97 -19.65 -5.21 6.14
C ASP A 97 -19.98 -3.88 5.45
N LYS A 98 -20.33 -2.84 6.23
CA LYS A 98 -20.62 -1.48 5.78
C LYS A 98 -19.91 -0.47 6.65
N VAL A 99 -19.33 0.56 6.03
CA VAL A 99 -18.63 1.65 6.72
C VAL A 99 -19.09 3.00 6.18
N ASN A 100 -19.08 4.01 7.05
CA ASN A 100 -19.43 5.38 6.69
C ASN A 100 -18.16 6.19 6.43
N ILE A 101 -18.03 6.71 5.21
CA ILE A 101 -16.89 7.52 4.76
C ILE A 101 -17.32 8.97 4.62
N THR A 102 -16.54 9.89 5.19
CA THR A 102 -16.82 11.33 5.17
C THR A 102 -15.90 12.09 4.22
N SER A 103 -14.76 11.52 3.86
CA SER A 103 -13.77 12.13 2.98
C SER A 103 -13.11 11.08 2.09
N PHE A 104 -12.84 11.45 0.84
CA PHE A 104 -12.11 10.65 -0.14
C PHE A 104 -10.83 11.37 -0.56
N ILE A 105 -9.83 10.59 -0.93
CA ILE A 105 -8.59 11.08 -1.55
C ILE A 105 -8.94 11.63 -2.93
N ASN A 106 -8.42 12.80 -3.29
CA ASN A 106 -8.66 13.35 -4.62
C ASN A 106 -7.82 12.60 -5.67
N ILE A 107 -8.45 11.65 -6.37
CA ILE A 107 -7.77 10.83 -7.38
C ILE A 107 -7.67 11.46 -8.78
N GLN A 108 -8.32 12.60 -9.03
CA GLN A 108 -8.43 13.18 -10.37
C GLN A 108 -7.09 13.74 -10.89
N ASP A 109 -6.25 14.20 -9.96
CA ASP A 109 -4.95 14.82 -10.26
C ASP A 109 -3.78 13.85 -10.03
N LEU A 110 -4.07 12.58 -9.71
CA LEU A 110 -3.04 11.56 -9.49
C LEU A 110 -2.54 11.00 -10.82
N ASP A 111 -1.23 10.84 -10.91
CA ASP A 111 -0.53 10.33 -12.08
C ASP A 111 0.45 9.21 -11.70
N ASP A 112 0.57 8.21 -12.56
CA ASP A 112 1.33 7.00 -12.27
C ASP A 112 2.83 7.10 -12.62
N SER A 113 3.28 8.22 -13.21
CA SER A 113 4.67 8.38 -13.66
C SER A 113 5.68 8.33 -12.52
N LEU A 114 5.36 8.94 -11.37
CA LEU A 114 6.24 8.91 -10.20
C LEU A 114 6.40 7.50 -9.63
N GLY A 115 5.33 6.71 -9.65
CA GLY A 115 5.38 5.29 -9.27
C GLY A 115 6.24 4.46 -10.23
N LYS A 116 6.12 4.70 -11.54
CA LYS A 116 7.00 4.07 -12.57
C LYS A 116 8.46 4.41 -12.34
N ILE A 117 8.79 5.69 -12.15
CA ILE A 117 10.16 6.16 -11.89
C ILE A 117 10.71 5.53 -10.60
N ALA A 118 9.89 5.45 -9.55
CA ALA A 118 10.29 4.80 -8.30
C ALA A 118 10.60 3.31 -8.50
N ALA A 119 9.76 2.60 -9.27
CA ALA A 119 10.00 1.20 -9.62
C ALA A 119 11.29 1.03 -10.44
N GLU A 120 11.56 1.88 -11.43
CA GLU A 120 12.80 1.86 -12.21
C GLU A 120 14.04 2.07 -11.34
N LYS A 121 13.97 2.98 -10.35
CA LYS A 121 15.05 3.18 -9.38
C LYS A 121 15.29 1.94 -8.52
N LEU A 122 14.24 1.25 -8.07
CA LEU A 122 14.37 0.00 -7.33
C LEU A 122 14.97 -1.12 -8.20
N ILE A 123 14.58 -1.20 -9.47
CA ILE A 123 15.16 -2.14 -10.43
C ILE A 123 16.67 -1.86 -10.61
N ALA A 124 17.05 -0.59 -10.76
CA ALA A 124 18.46 -0.19 -10.88
C ALA A 124 19.25 -0.52 -9.60
N TYR A 125 18.68 -0.23 -8.42
CA TYR A 125 19.26 -0.57 -7.12
C TYR A 125 19.50 -2.08 -6.99
N ARG A 126 18.53 -2.91 -7.37
CA ARG A 126 18.67 -4.38 -7.40
C ARG A 126 19.79 -4.83 -8.34
N LYS A 127 19.86 -4.26 -9.55
CA LYS A 127 20.87 -4.63 -10.56
C LYS A 127 22.31 -4.40 -10.11
N ILE A 128 22.54 -3.42 -9.22
CA ILE A 128 23.87 -3.15 -8.65
C ILE A 128 24.13 -3.91 -7.34
N GLY A 129 23.29 -4.90 -6.99
CA GLY A 129 23.45 -5.73 -5.79
C GLY A 129 22.78 -5.18 -4.53
N GLY A 130 21.88 -4.22 -4.67
CA GLY A 130 21.09 -3.69 -3.56
C GLY A 130 20.11 -4.71 -2.96
N ASP A 131 19.97 -4.68 -1.64
CA ASP A 131 19.04 -5.53 -0.88
C ASP A 131 17.72 -4.80 -0.64
N ILE A 132 16.69 -5.17 -1.42
CA ILE A 132 15.35 -4.58 -1.28
C ILE A 132 14.73 -4.92 0.08
N GLY A 133 14.99 -6.09 0.64
CA GLY A 133 14.48 -6.48 1.96
C GLY A 133 15.10 -5.64 3.07
N GLY A 134 16.42 -5.44 3.01
CA GLY A 134 17.14 -4.53 3.89
C GLY A 134 16.67 -3.08 3.77
N LEU A 135 16.40 -2.60 2.55
CA LEU A 135 15.85 -1.26 2.31
C LEU A 135 14.44 -1.13 2.91
N GLU A 136 13.57 -2.12 2.70
CA GLU A 136 12.23 -2.17 3.27
C GLU A 136 12.28 -2.11 4.81
N LEU A 137 13.09 -2.96 5.44
CA LEU A 137 13.26 -2.96 6.90
C LEU A 137 13.82 -1.63 7.43
N TYR A 138 14.78 -1.04 6.72
CA TYR A 138 15.33 0.26 7.07
C TYR A 138 14.26 1.35 7.03
N LEU A 139 13.48 1.41 5.94
CA LEU A 139 12.42 2.41 5.78
C LEU A 139 11.29 2.17 6.77
N GLU A 140 10.90 0.93 7.01
CA GLU A 140 9.90 0.59 8.02
C GLU A 140 10.35 1.13 9.38
N ASN A 141 11.56 0.83 9.83
CA ASN A 141 12.09 1.36 11.10
C ASN A 141 12.23 2.89 11.14
N LYS A 142 12.48 3.55 10.00
CA LYS A 142 12.57 5.01 9.91
C LYS A 142 11.21 5.69 10.04
N TYR A 143 10.15 5.01 9.62
CA TYR A 143 8.76 5.49 9.64
C TYR A 143 7.90 4.79 10.69
N VAL A 144 8.48 3.96 11.56
CA VAL A 144 7.88 3.50 12.81
C VAL A 144 8.01 4.65 13.80
N TYR A 145 6.88 5.27 14.12
CA TYR A 145 6.74 6.19 15.26
C TYR A 145 6.81 5.41 16.58
#